data_AF-A0A7Z9QSJ7-F1
#
_entry.id   AF-A0A7Z9QSJ7-F1
#
_cell.length_a   1.000
_cell.length_b   1.000
_cell.length_c   1.000
_cell.angle_alpha   90.00
_cell.angle_beta   90.00
_cell.angle_gamma   90.00
#
_symmetry.space_group_name_H-M   'P 1'
#
loop_
_entity.id
_entity.type
_entity.pdbx_description
1 polymer ?
#
loop_
_entity_poly.entity_id
_entity_poly.type
_entity_poly.pdbx_seq_one_letter_code
_entity_poly.pdbx_strand_id
1 'polypeptide(L)'
;MRDEPSLLGAIRPIGVSNSYQRSHRFTPKLQSRYIPTVVRLIQIGEAQIATYPGEVLPKLGFQVKSAMDAKYRFIFGLADDELGYILDDQDFGREPYEYESSMSVGPTIGSLATNALLDLLDK
;
A
#
# COMPACT_ATOMS: atom_id res chain seq x y z
N MET A 1 -36.38 -22.02 -61.39
CA MET A 1 -34.92 -22.25 -61.45
C MET A 1 -34.40 -21.75 -60.11
N ARG A 2 -34.56 -22.49 -59.00
CA ARG A 2 -33.77 -23.66 -58.55
C ARG A 2 -32.28 -23.39 -58.75
N ASP A 3 -31.56 -23.09 -57.66
CA ASP A 3 -30.74 -24.08 -56.95
C ASP A 3 -30.23 -23.55 -55.59
N GLU A 4 -30.35 -24.39 -54.57
CA GLU A 4 -29.66 -24.40 -53.25
C GLU A 4 -28.85 -25.73 -53.23
N PRO A 5 -27.94 -26.02 -52.28
CA PRO A 5 -26.77 -25.29 -51.79
C PRO A 5 -25.49 -26.18 -51.88
N SER A 6 -24.29 -25.63 -51.72
CA SER A 6 -23.08 -26.44 -51.46
C SER A 6 -22.54 -26.22 -50.03
N LEU A 7 -22.73 -27.26 -49.23
CA LEU A 7 -22.12 -27.48 -47.92
C LEU A 7 -20.62 -27.73 -48.06
N LEU A 8 -19.78 -26.87 -47.47
CA LEU A 8 -18.44 -27.27 -47.04
C LEU A 8 -18.00 -26.52 -45.76
N GLY A 9 -18.27 -27.18 -44.63
CA GLY A 9 -17.52 -27.16 -43.37
C GLY A 9 -16.82 -25.88 -42.91
N ALA A 10 -17.56 -24.95 -42.31
CA ALA A 10 -16.98 -24.02 -41.34
C ALA A 10 -16.83 -24.74 -39.99
N ILE A 11 -15.60 -25.12 -39.64
CA ILE A 11 -15.25 -25.60 -38.30
C ILE A 11 -15.54 -24.47 -37.32
N ARG A 12 -16.62 -24.61 -36.54
CA ARG A 12 -16.92 -23.71 -35.42
C ARG A 12 -15.94 -24.02 -34.28
N PRO A 13 -15.20 -23.04 -33.74
CA PRO A 13 -14.46 -23.28 -32.52
C PRO A 13 -15.46 -23.62 -31.40
N ILE A 14 -15.14 -24.71 -30.71
CA ILE A 14 -15.83 -25.22 -29.52
C ILE A 14 -15.85 -24.10 -28.47
N GLY A 15 -17.03 -23.92 -27.85
CA GLY A 15 -17.29 -22.85 -26.91
C GLY A 15 -16.29 -22.81 -25.75
N VAL A 16 -15.63 -21.67 -25.60
CA VAL A 16 -15.09 -21.27 -24.30
C VAL A 16 -16.25 -20.59 -23.58
N SER A 17 -16.65 -21.14 -22.45
CA SER A 17 -17.66 -20.56 -21.57
C SER A 17 -17.24 -19.12 -21.25
N ASN A 18 -18.05 -18.17 -21.72
CA ASN A 18 -17.89 -16.77 -21.40
C ASN A 18 -18.32 -16.62 -19.93
N SER A 19 -17.39 -16.72 -18.98
CA SER A 19 -17.64 -16.39 -17.59
C SER A 19 -17.84 -14.89 -17.51
N TYR A 20 -19.11 -14.47 -17.55
CA TYR A 20 -19.50 -13.08 -17.35
C TYR A 20 -19.31 -12.73 -15.86
N GLN A 21 -18.07 -12.44 -15.46
CA GLN A 21 -17.77 -11.94 -14.13
C GLN A 21 -18.25 -10.49 -14.03
N ARG A 22 -19.44 -10.32 -13.43
CA ARG A 22 -20.00 -9.00 -13.11
C ARG A 22 -19.25 -8.43 -11.90
N SER A 23 -18.11 -7.79 -12.13
CA SER A 23 -17.43 -7.03 -11.08
C SER A 23 -18.28 -5.81 -10.73
N HIS A 24 -18.82 -5.76 -9.52
CA HIS A 24 -19.30 -4.50 -8.97
C HIS A 24 -18.06 -3.75 -8.51
N ARG A 25 -17.61 -2.80 -9.33
CA ARG A 25 -16.55 -1.88 -8.94
C ARG A 25 -17.14 -0.92 -7.91
N PHE A 26 -17.11 -1.30 -6.64
CA PHE A 26 -17.40 -0.39 -5.55
C PHE A 26 -16.33 0.70 -5.61
N THR A 27 -16.71 1.86 -6.16
CA THR A 27 -15.87 3.05 -6.12
C THR A 27 -16.43 3.84 -4.96
N PRO A 28 -15.90 3.70 -3.74
CA PRO A 28 -16.31 4.60 -2.67
C PRO A 28 -16.05 6.00 -3.19
N LYS A 29 -17.10 6.84 -3.21
CA LYS A 29 -16.89 8.27 -3.39
C LYS A 29 -16.09 8.71 -2.17
N LEU A 30 -14.78 8.80 -2.31
CA LEU A 30 -13.92 9.50 -1.35
C LEU A 30 -14.47 10.92 -1.26
N GLN A 31 -15.24 11.18 -0.20
CA GLN A 31 -15.85 12.49 0.05
C GLN A 31 -14.78 13.52 0.48
N SER A 32 -13.58 13.05 0.82
CA SER A 32 -12.44 13.79 1.33
C SER A 32 -11.22 13.58 0.44
N ARG A 33 -10.43 14.64 0.20
CA ARG A 33 -9.09 14.58 -0.43
C ARG A 33 -8.00 14.03 0.49
N TYR A 34 -8.35 13.70 1.73
CA TYR A 34 -7.43 13.25 2.77
C TYR A 34 -7.87 11.91 3.33
N ILE A 35 -6.89 11.07 3.63
CA ILE A 35 -7.06 9.81 4.38
C ILE A 35 -6.56 10.10 5.80
N PRO A 36 -7.45 10.20 6.81
CA PRO A 36 -7.01 10.34 8.19
C PRO A 36 -6.33 9.04 8.65
N THR A 37 -5.23 9.17 9.40
CA THR A 37 -4.47 8.03 9.94
C THR A 37 -3.73 8.47 11.21
N VAL A 38 -3.11 7.52 11.91
CA VAL A 38 -2.47 7.73 13.20
C VAL A 38 -1.09 7.05 13.23
N VAL A 39 -0.13 7.71 13.87
CA VAL A 39 1.11 7.09 14.36
C VAL A 39 1.11 7.16 15.88
N ARG A 40 1.80 6.22 16.53
CA ARG A 40 1.89 6.17 18.00
C ARG A 40 3.32 5.91 18.43
N LEU A 41 3.71 6.57 19.51
CA LEU A 41 4.85 6.21 20.32
C LEU A 41 4.34 5.66 21.65
N ILE A 42 4.65 4.40 21.95
CA ILE A 42 4.19 3.70 23.15
C ILE A 42 5.42 3.34 24.00
N GLN A 43 5.37 3.69 25.28
CA GLN A 43 6.38 3.32 26.27
C GLN A 43 5.83 2.26 27.22
N ILE A 44 6.53 1.12 27.36
CA ILE A 44 6.22 0.07 28.34
C ILE A 44 7.51 -0.32 29.05
N GLY A 45 7.71 0.11 30.28
CA GLY A 45 8.95 -0.14 31.01
C GLY A 45 10.17 0.40 30.25
N GLU A 46 11.17 -0.43 30.00
CA GLU A 46 12.38 -0.09 29.21
C GLU A 46 12.19 -0.22 27.69
N ALA A 47 10.96 -0.41 27.19
CA ALA A 47 10.65 -0.58 25.77
C ALA A 47 9.92 0.62 25.15
N GLN A 48 10.39 1.04 23.97
CA GLN A 48 9.69 1.97 23.06
C GLN A 48 9.21 1.25 21.82
N ILE A 49 7.98 1.55 21.41
CA ILE A 49 7.35 1.06 20.19
C ILE A 49 6.87 2.26 19.39
N ALA A 50 7.37 2.44 18.17
CA ALA A 50 6.79 3.36 17.20
C ALA A 50 5.96 2.58 16.18
N THR A 51 4.79 3.10 15.84
CA THR A 51 3.86 2.46 14.91
C THR A 51 3.76 3.24 13.59
N TYR A 52 3.73 2.50 12.49
CA TYR A 52 3.45 3.02 11.15
C TYR A 52 2.11 2.47 10.63
N PRO A 53 1.29 3.32 9.97
CA PRO A 53 -0.01 2.93 9.42
C PRO A 53 0.11 2.19 8.07
N GLY A 54 1.11 1.33 7.92
CA GLY A 54 1.42 0.65 6.66
C GLY A 54 2.71 -0.16 6.73
N GLU A 55 3.15 -0.64 5.57
CA GLU A 55 4.37 -1.41 5.40
C GLU A 55 5.58 -0.48 5.24
N VAL A 56 6.17 -0.07 6.37
CA VAL A 56 7.33 0.82 6.38
C VAL A 56 8.61 0.13 5.87
N LEU A 57 9.32 0.79 4.96
CA LEU A 57 10.61 0.33 4.48
C LEU A 57 11.72 0.55 5.51
N PRO A 58 12.80 -0.27 5.48
CA PRO A 58 13.85 -0.23 6.50
C PRO A 58 14.50 1.13 6.69
N LYS A 59 14.69 1.93 5.63
CA LYS A 59 15.33 3.25 5.70
C LYS A 59 14.64 4.17 6.72
N LEU A 60 13.31 4.32 6.61
CA LEU A 60 12.51 5.15 7.52
C LEU A 60 12.37 4.52 8.91
N GLY A 61 12.17 3.19 8.96
CA GLY A 61 12.11 2.46 10.22
C GLY A 61 13.40 2.61 11.06
N PHE A 62 14.57 2.53 10.42
CA PHE A 62 15.85 2.72 11.08
C PHE A 62 16.10 4.16 11.50
N GLN A 63 15.61 5.15 10.74
CA GLN A 63 15.69 6.54 11.14
C GLN A 63 15.00 6.78 12.49
N VAL A 64 13.74 6.36 12.63
CA VAL A 64 12.99 6.49 13.90
C VAL A 64 13.62 5.64 15.01
N LYS A 65 14.00 4.39 14.70
CA LYS A 65 14.62 3.48 15.68
C LYS A 65 15.96 4.00 16.22
N SER A 66 16.68 4.80 15.45
CA SER A 66 17.95 5.41 15.87
C SER A 66 17.75 6.64 16.76
N ALA A 67 16.61 7.31 16.63
CA ALA A 67 16.23 8.44 17.49
C ALA A 67 15.67 8.00 18.86
N MET A 68 15.21 6.75 18.97
CA MET A 68 14.77 6.17 20.24
C MET A 68 15.92 5.99 21.24
N ASP A 69 15.68 6.33 22.50
CA ASP A 69 16.63 6.24 23.62
C ASP A 69 16.40 5.03 24.54
N ALA A 70 15.32 4.28 24.34
CA ALA A 70 15.02 3.10 25.13
C ALA A 70 15.96 1.91 24.87
N LYS A 71 16.07 1.03 25.88
CA LYS A 71 16.85 -0.22 25.80
C LYS A 71 16.28 -1.19 24.77
N TYR A 72 14.96 -1.35 24.74
CA TYR A 72 14.27 -2.17 23.75
C TYR A 72 13.50 -1.28 22.78
N ARG A 73 13.79 -1.41 21.48
CA ARG A 73 13.29 -0.50 20.44
C ARG A 73 12.61 -1.28 19.33
N PHE A 74 11.32 -1.01 19.14
CA PHE A 74 10.48 -1.70 18.19
C PHE A 74 9.86 -0.72 17.20
N ILE A 75 9.80 -1.14 15.93
CA ILE A 75 9.04 -0.49 14.88
C ILE A 75 7.98 -1.50 14.44
N PHE A 76 6.71 -1.15 14.60
CA PHE A 76 5.59 -1.97 14.14
C PHE A 76 4.96 -1.31 12.92
N GLY A 77 5.02 -1.98 11.77
CA GLY A 77 4.19 -1.63 10.61
C GLY A 77 2.79 -2.22 10.74
N LEU A 78 1.91 -1.88 9.79
CA LEU A 78 0.52 -2.36 9.71
C LEU A 78 -0.25 -2.16 11.03
N ALA A 79 0.02 -1.06 11.71
CA ALA A 79 -0.58 -0.72 12.99
C ALA A 79 -1.59 0.41 12.82
N ASP A 80 -2.76 0.26 13.44
CA ASP A 80 -3.95 1.11 13.27
C ASP A 80 -4.57 1.07 11.84
N ASP A 81 -3.76 1.04 10.77
CA ASP A 81 -4.22 1.08 9.35
C ASP A 81 -3.36 0.19 8.41
N GLU A 82 -3.80 0.07 7.13
CA GLU A 82 -3.14 -0.67 6.03
C GLU A 82 -2.96 0.24 4.79
N LEU A 83 -2.10 1.27 4.89
CA LEU A 83 -1.88 2.25 3.81
C LEU A 83 -0.82 1.83 2.78
N GLY A 84 -0.64 0.52 2.59
CA GLY A 84 0.36 -0.04 1.68
C GLY A 84 1.79 0.34 2.06
N TYR A 85 2.68 0.46 1.08
CA TYR A 85 4.09 0.72 1.33
C TYR A 85 4.35 2.18 1.75
N ILE A 86 5.17 2.33 2.79
CA ILE A 86 5.67 3.60 3.30
C ILE A 86 7.17 3.65 3.05
N LEU A 87 7.53 4.33 1.98
CA LEU A 87 8.90 4.51 1.49
C LEU A 87 9.33 5.97 1.61
N ASP A 88 10.64 6.20 1.62
CA ASP A 88 11.21 7.54 1.65
C ASP A 88 10.84 8.32 0.38
N ASP A 89 10.53 9.60 0.55
CA ASP A 89 10.08 10.47 -0.53
C ASP A 89 11.07 10.50 -1.73
N GLN A 90 12.37 10.32 -1.47
CA GLN A 90 13.40 10.30 -2.52
C GLN A 90 13.43 8.99 -3.32
N ASP A 91 12.89 7.92 -2.75
CA ASP A 91 12.89 6.58 -3.35
C ASP A 91 11.62 6.36 -4.18
N PHE A 92 10.60 7.21 -4.02
CA PHE A 92 9.34 7.09 -4.73
C PHE A 92 9.48 7.23 -6.25
N GLY A 93 8.97 6.25 -6.98
CA GLY A 93 8.98 6.18 -8.44
C GLY A 93 10.38 5.93 -9.03
N ARG A 94 11.32 5.42 -8.24
CA ARG A 94 12.68 5.11 -8.68
C ARG A 94 13.00 3.63 -8.52
N GLU A 95 13.86 3.13 -9.39
CA GLU A 95 14.37 1.75 -9.30
C GLU A 95 15.17 1.57 -8.01
N PRO A 96 14.98 0.47 -7.25
CA PRO A 96 14.13 -0.70 -7.56
C PRO A 96 12.71 -0.65 -6.94
N TYR A 97 12.22 0.52 -6.53
CA TYR A 97 11.02 0.71 -5.71
C TYR A 97 9.74 1.01 -6.51
N GLU A 98 9.69 0.71 -7.81
CA GLU A 98 8.52 0.94 -8.67
C GLU A 98 7.28 0.24 -8.12
N TYR A 99 7.45 -1.00 -7.67
CA TYR A 99 6.34 -1.80 -7.15
C TYR A 99 5.80 -1.19 -5.85
N GLU A 100 6.67 -0.90 -4.89
CA GLU A 100 6.33 -0.27 -3.62
C GLU A 100 5.68 1.09 -3.85
N SER A 101 6.20 1.88 -4.78
CA SER A 101 5.63 3.17 -5.17
C SER A 101 4.22 3.03 -5.75
N SER A 102 4.00 2.01 -6.59
CA SER A 102 2.67 1.72 -7.16
C SER A 102 1.64 1.24 -6.12
N MET A 103 2.13 0.73 -4.98
CA MET A 103 1.36 0.19 -3.87
C MET A 103 1.37 1.11 -2.65
N SER A 104 1.80 2.36 -2.81
CA SER A 104 1.82 3.38 -1.76
C SER A 104 0.67 4.38 -1.94
N VAL A 105 0.16 4.93 -0.83
CA VAL A 105 -0.89 5.97 -0.86
C VAL A 105 -0.41 7.32 -1.38
N GLY A 106 0.91 7.53 -1.49
CA GLY A 106 1.47 8.71 -2.14
C GLY A 106 2.93 8.99 -1.80
N PRO A 107 3.58 9.92 -2.52
CA PRO A 107 5.01 10.17 -2.42
C PRO A 107 5.47 10.80 -1.11
N THR A 108 4.55 11.32 -0.30
CA THR A 108 4.89 12.07 0.92
C THR A 108 4.49 11.33 2.20
N ILE A 109 3.91 10.12 2.13
CA ILE A 109 3.49 9.40 3.35
C ILE A 109 4.69 9.03 4.23
N GLY A 110 5.84 8.75 3.60
CA GLY A 110 7.10 8.45 4.28
C GLY A 110 7.52 9.57 5.22
N SER A 111 7.76 10.77 4.68
CA SER A 111 8.16 11.94 5.48
C SER A 111 7.08 12.35 6.48
N LEU A 112 5.80 12.34 6.11
CA LEU A 112 4.71 12.73 7.02
C LEU A 112 4.65 11.83 8.27
N ALA A 113 4.66 10.49 8.09
CA ALA A 113 4.60 9.55 9.21
C ALA A 113 5.89 9.56 10.03
N THR A 114 7.05 9.62 9.36
CA THR A 114 8.36 9.63 10.02
C THR A 114 8.53 10.88 10.88
N ASN A 115 8.23 12.06 10.33
CA ASN A 115 8.37 13.32 11.06
C ASN A 115 7.41 13.38 12.25
N ALA A 116 6.16 12.93 12.09
CA ALA A 116 5.22 12.85 13.21
C ALA A 116 5.72 11.95 14.35
N LEU A 117 6.41 10.84 14.03
CA LEU A 117 7.04 9.98 15.05
C LEU A 117 8.27 10.62 15.70
N LEU A 118 9.09 11.34 14.92
CA LEU A 118 10.24 12.07 15.45
C LEU A 118 9.80 13.20 16.38
N ASP A 119 8.75 13.95 16.01
CA ASP A 119 8.16 14.98 16.87
C ASP A 119 7.67 14.40 18.21
N LEU A 120 7.11 13.18 18.22
CA LEU A 120 6.72 12.48 19.45
C LEU A 120 7.92 12.05 20.32
N LEU A 121 9.08 11.80 19.71
CA LEU A 121 10.31 11.43 20.41
C LEU A 121 11.03 12.66 20.98
N ASP A 122 10.98 13.79 20.28
CA ASP A 122 11.66 15.03 20.66
C ASP A 122 10.98 15.80 21.80
N LYS A 123 9.73 15.44 22.14
CA LYS A 123 8.87 15.97 23.23
C LYS A 123 8.59 17.47 23.21
#